data_AF-A0A2E6KKW3-F1
#
_entry.id   AF-A0A2E6KKW3-F1
#
_cell.length_a   1.000
_cell.length_b   1.000
_cell.length_c   1.000
_cell.angle_alpha   90.00
_cell.angle_beta   90.00
_cell.angle_gamma   90.00
#
_symmetry.space_group_name_H-M   'P 1'
#
loop_
_entity.id
_entity.type
_entity.pdbx_description
1 polymer ?
#
loop_
_entity_poly.entity_id
_entity_poly.type
_entity_poly.pdbx_seq_one_letter_code
_entity_poly.pdbx_strand_id
1 'polypeptide(L)'
;MKIEIITVGILKKSPEKELIDHYLKQLTSSQIKIIEIDQRKFKTLDRWQAEMESYIQADAYKIFLDETGKNLKSTGFADIFKQKQLENCPALQFFIGGADGFEKSFLQKNANMKLSLGQMTWPHMLARVMIIEQIYRAIQILAGHPYHRD
;
A
#
# COMPACT_ATOMS: atom_id res chain seq x y z
N MET A 1 -9.62 12.05 4.42
CA MET A 1 -9.34 10.76 3.77
C MET A 1 -8.40 9.96 4.66
N LYS A 2 -8.74 8.71 4.98
CA LYS A 2 -7.88 7.76 5.73
C LYS A 2 -6.94 7.02 4.78
N ILE A 3 -5.86 6.47 5.31
CA ILE A 3 -4.98 5.57 4.57
C ILE A 3 -4.91 4.25 5.32
N GLU A 4 -5.12 3.14 4.61
CA GLU A 4 -5.02 1.80 5.18
C GLU A 4 -4.08 0.96 4.34
N ILE A 5 -3.24 0.16 5.00
CA ILE A 5 -2.33 -0.79 4.34
C ILE A 5 -2.70 -2.18 4.84
N ILE A 6 -3.20 -3.01 3.93
CA ILE A 6 -3.58 -4.39 4.19
C ILE A 6 -2.52 -5.29 3.55
N THR A 7 -1.82 -6.07 4.35
CA THR A 7 -0.59 -6.73 3.90
C THR A 7 -0.43 -8.11 4.48
N VAL A 8 0.05 -9.04 3.64
CA VAL A 8 0.41 -10.40 4.07
C VAL A 8 1.77 -10.38 4.76
N GLY A 9 1.89 -11.13 5.86
CA GLY A 9 3.10 -11.31 6.64
C GLY A 9 3.16 -10.40 7.86
N ILE A 10 3.61 -10.97 8.98
CA ILE A 10 3.75 -10.27 10.26
C ILE A 10 5.16 -9.69 10.35
N LEU A 11 5.29 -8.38 10.55
CA LEU A 11 6.56 -7.73 10.84
C LEU A 11 7.09 -8.19 12.20
N LYS A 12 8.26 -8.81 12.19
CA LYS A 12 9.06 -9.06 13.39
C LYS A 12 10.13 -7.97 13.52
N LYS A 13 10.95 -8.04 14.57
CA LYS A 13 12.13 -7.17 14.67
C LYS A 13 13.04 -7.45 13.47
N SER A 14 13.17 -6.46 12.59
CA SER A 14 13.98 -6.52 11.38
C SER A 14 14.32 -5.09 10.91
N PRO A 15 15.32 -4.93 10.02
CA PRO A 15 15.64 -3.62 9.43
C PRO A 15 14.44 -2.95 8.73
N GLU A 16 13.58 -3.74 8.06
CA GLU A 16 12.37 -3.24 7.42
C GLU A 16 11.41 -2.63 8.44
N LYS A 17 11.27 -3.25 9.62
CA LYS A 17 10.43 -2.70 10.68
C LYS A 17 10.96 -1.35 11.17
N GLU A 18 12.27 -1.22 11.36
CA GLU A 18 12.88 0.03 11.81
C GLU A 18 12.66 1.17 10.79
N LEU A 19 12.78 0.87 9.50
CA LEU A 19 12.49 1.82 8.43
C LEU A 19 11.00 2.19 8.37
N ILE A 20 10.10 1.21 8.49
CA ILE A 20 8.67 1.46 8.55
C ILE A 20 8.33 2.36 9.74
N ASP A 21 8.83 2.03 10.93
CA ASP A 21 8.62 2.82 12.13
C ASP A 21 9.17 4.25 11.97
N HIS A 22 10.29 4.43 11.28
CA HIS A 22 10.88 5.75 10.99
C HIS A 22 9.93 6.64 10.17
N TYR A 23 9.31 6.12 9.11
CA TYR A 23 8.36 6.88 8.30
C TYR A 23 7.01 7.06 9.00
N LEU A 24 6.51 6.03 9.69
CA LEU A 24 5.26 6.12 10.45
C LEU A 24 5.30 7.18 11.55
N LYS A 25 6.47 7.40 12.18
CA LYS A 25 6.63 8.48 13.18
C LYS A 25 6.49 9.88 12.60
N GLN A 26 6.81 10.07 11.31
CA GLN A 26 6.71 11.35 10.63
C GLN A 26 5.31 11.58 10.04
N LEU A 27 4.55 10.50 9.87
CA LEU A 27 3.14 10.54 9.51
C LEU A 27 2.33 10.79 10.78
N THR A 28 1.32 11.65 10.72
CA THR A 28 0.43 11.82 11.87
C THR A 28 -0.33 10.51 12.09
N SER A 29 -0.22 9.95 13.30
CA SER A 29 -0.73 8.61 13.64
C SER A 29 -2.25 8.45 13.44
N SER A 30 -3.00 9.54 13.31
CA SER A 30 -4.43 9.56 13.05
C SER A 30 -4.80 9.25 11.59
N GLN A 31 -3.83 9.17 10.66
CA GLN A 31 -4.10 9.07 9.23
C GLN A 31 -3.79 7.70 8.61
N ILE A 32 -2.98 6.85 9.23
CA ILE A 32 -2.59 5.53 8.70
C ILE A 32 -2.95 4.39 9.65
N LYS A 33 -3.54 3.34 9.07
CA LYS A 33 -3.76 2.04 9.73
C LYS A 33 -3.07 0.94 8.94
N ILE A 34 -2.32 0.06 9.62
CA ILE A 34 -1.73 -1.13 9.02
C ILE A 34 -2.44 -2.36 9.58
N ILE A 35 -2.86 -3.25 8.69
CA ILE A 35 -3.52 -4.53 8.99
C ILE A 35 -2.62 -5.63 8.42
N GLU A 36 -2.12 -6.50 9.31
CA GLU A 36 -1.24 -7.60 8.93
C GLU A 36 -2.01 -8.93 8.95
N ILE A 37 -1.94 -9.65 7.85
CA ILE A 37 -2.53 -10.98 7.70
C ILE A 37 -1.43 -12.01 7.91
N ASP A 38 -1.59 -12.84 8.93
CA ASP A 38 -0.62 -13.90 9.23
C ASP A 38 -0.75 -15.05 8.23
N GLN A 39 0.11 -15.05 7.21
CA GLN A 39 0.15 -16.09 6.18
C GLN A 39 0.29 -17.50 6.75
N ARG A 40 0.88 -17.68 7.95
CA ARG A 40 1.07 -19.00 8.57
C ARG A 40 -0.25 -19.66 8.98
N LYS A 41 -1.32 -18.88 9.11
CA LYS A 41 -2.68 -19.40 9.37
C LYS A 41 -3.30 -20.05 8.14
N PHE A 42 -2.72 -19.85 6.96
CA PHE A 42 -3.28 -20.24 5.67
C PHE A 42 -2.31 -21.15 4.93
N LYS A 43 -2.83 -22.22 4.34
CA LYS A 43 -2.03 -23.18 3.56
C LYS A 43 -2.04 -22.88 2.05
N THR A 44 -2.95 -22.03 1.61
CA THR A 44 -3.21 -21.74 0.20
C THR A 44 -3.44 -20.26 0.00
N LEU A 45 -3.18 -19.81 -1.22
CA LEU A 45 -3.29 -18.41 -1.62
C LEU A 45 -4.72 -17.88 -1.46
N ASP A 46 -5.71 -18.64 -1.92
CA ASP A 46 -7.14 -18.27 -1.89
C ASP A 46 -7.62 -17.91 -0.49
N ARG A 47 -7.08 -18.57 0.55
CA ARG A 47 -7.56 -18.39 1.92
C ARG A 47 -7.12 -17.07 2.53
N TRP A 48 -5.86 -16.66 2.33
CA TRP A 48 -5.44 -15.35 2.82
C TRP A 48 -6.02 -14.23 1.96
N GLN A 49 -6.29 -14.47 0.67
CA GLN A 49 -7.00 -13.51 -0.17
C GLN A 49 -8.46 -13.31 0.29
N ALA A 50 -9.14 -14.38 0.70
CA ALA A 50 -10.47 -14.27 1.30
C ALA A 50 -10.46 -13.48 2.62
N GLU A 51 -9.46 -13.72 3.48
CA GLU A 51 -9.26 -12.90 4.68
C GLU A 51 -9.02 -11.42 4.32
N MET A 52 -8.18 -11.17 3.32
CA MET A 52 -7.87 -9.81 2.84
C MET A 52 -9.11 -9.11 2.27
N GLU A 53 -9.94 -9.84 1.53
CA GLU A 53 -11.18 -9.34 0.94
C GLU A 53 -12.15 -8.84 2.03
N SER A 54 -12.13 -9.43 3.23
CA SER A 54 -12.95 -8.95 4.35
C SER A 54 -12.61 -7.54 4.85
N TYR A 55 -11.39 -7.05 4.54
CA TYR A 55 -10.97 -5.69 4.88
C TYR A 55 -11.25 -4.67 3.77
N ILE A 56 -11.75 -5.11 2.62
CA ILE A 56 -12.07 -4.21 1.50
C ILE A 56 -13.26 -3.33 1.86
N GLN A 57 -13.06 -2.01 1.76
CA GLN A 57 -14.13 -1.03 1.89
C GLN A 57 -14.71 -0.72 0.51
N ALA A 58 -16.04 -0.77 0.38
CA ALA A 58 -16.73 -0.56 -0.88
C ALA A 58 -16.39 0.79 -1.51
N ASP A 59 -16.46 1.86 -0.71
CA ASP A 59 -16.28 3.25 -1.15
C ASP A 59 -14.83 3.75 -1.09
N ALA A 60 -13.89 2.90 -0.65
CA ALA A 60 -12.47 3.24 -0.66
C ALA A 60 -11.86 3.05 -2.05
N TYR A 61 -10.80 3.82 -2.33
CA TYR A 61 -10.01 3.62 -3.53
C TYR A 61 -8.91 2.59 -3.29
N LYS A 62 -8.99 1.47 -4.01
CA LYS A 62 -8.22 0.25 -3.76
C LYS A 62 -7.02 0.16 -4.71
N ILE A 63 -5.83 0.25 -4.15
CA ILE A 63 -4.55 0.23 -4.85
C ILE A 63 -3.83 -1.07 -4.49
N PHE A 64 -3.65 -1.95 -5.47
CA PHE A 64 -2.93 -3.21 -5.31
C PHE A 64 -1.49 -3.06 -5.78
N LEU A 65 -0.53 -3.50 -4.97
CA LEU A 65 0.86 -3.56 -5.37
C LEU A 65 1.09 -4.82 -6.20
N ASP A 66 1.47 -4.63 -7.46
CA ASP A 66 1.61 -5.69 -8.45
C ASP A 66 2.60 -5.23 -9.53
N GLU A 67 3.54 -6.09 -9.92
CA GLU A 67 4.59 -5.75 -10.89
C GLU A 67 4.04 -5.38 -12.28
N THR A 68 2.84 -5.87 -12.63
CA THR A 68 2.14 -5.54 -13.88
C THR A 68 1.33 -4.24 -13.79
N GLY A 69 1.40 -3.54 -12.66
CA GLY A 69 0.76 -2.28 -12.41
C GLY A 69 1.40 -1.09 -13.13
N LYS A 70 0.77 0.09 -12.97
CA LYS A 70 1.32 1.34 -13.50
C LYS A 70 2.59 1.70 -12.73
N ASN A 71 3.65 2.06 -13.45
CA ASN A 71 4.84 2.66 -12.86
C ASN A 71 4.68 4.20 -12.91
N LEU A 72 4.75 4.84 -11.74
CA LEU A 72 4.51 6.27 -11.60
C LEU A 72 5.74 6.97 -11.04
N LYS A 73 5.96 8.21 -11.50
CA LYS A 73 6.80 9.16 -10.77
C LYS A 73 6.12 9.52 -9.45
N SER A 74 6.92 9.95 -8.46
CA SER A 74 6.39 10.36 -7.14
C SER A 74 5.36 11.49 -7.24
N THR A 75 5.51 12.43 -8.17
CA THR A 75 4.51 13.49 -8.44
C THR A 75 3.19 12.91 -8.95
N GLY A 76 3.23 12.00 -9.93
CA GLY A 76 2.04 11.31 -10.42
C GLY A 76 1.38 10.42 -9.36
N PHE A 77 2.16 9.86 -8.43
CA PHE A 77 1.61 9.17 -7.26
C PHE A 77 0.92 10.14 -6.30
N ALA A 78 1.52 11.31 -6.03
CA ALA A 78 0.91 12.36 -5.19
C ALA A 78 -0.40 12.92 -5.79
N ASP A 79 -0.49 13.00 -7.12
CA ASP A 79 -1.72 13.43 -7.80
C ASP A 79 -2.91 12.51 -7.52
N ILE A 80 -2.68 11.21 -7.29
CA ILE A 80 -3.76 10.28 -6.88
C ILE A 80 -4.35 10.71 -5.53
N PHE A 81 -3.51 11.08 -4.57
CA PHE A 81 -3.96 11.54 -3.25
C PHE A 81 -4.77 12.83 -3.39
N LYS A 82 -4.26 13.78 -4.16
CA LYS A 82 -4.94 15.06 -4.44
C LYS A 82 -6.31 14.83 -5.08
N GLN A 83 -6.36 14.01 -6.13
CA GLN A 83 -7.60 13.71 -6.85
C GLN A 83 -8.62 13.04 -5.91
N LYS A 84 -8.21 12.02 -5.16
CA LYS A 84 -9.13 11.28 -4.27
C LYS A 84 -9.60 12.14 -3.10
N GLN A 85 -8.79 13.08 -2.64
CA GLN A 85 -9.24 14.08 -1.68
C GLN A 85 -10.30 15.02 -2.27
N LEU A 86 -10.14 15.50 -3.51
CA LEU A 86 -11.14 16.33 -4.20
C LEU A 86 -12.46 15.58 -4.45
N GLU A 87 -12.39 14.27 -4.69
CA GLU A 87 -13.54 13.39 -4.85
C GLU A 87 -14.22 13.02 -3.51
N ASN A 88 -13.76 13.57 -2.38
CA ASN A 88 -14.21 13.22 -1.03
C ASN A 88 -14.12 11.71 -0.73
N CYS A 89 -13.13 11.03 -1.32
CA CYS A 89 -12.91 9.61 -1.07
C CYS A 89 -12.62 9.37 0.43
N PRO A 90 -13.34 8.42 1.08
CA PRO A 90 -13.20 8.22 2.51
C PRO A 90 -11.84 7.64 2.88
N ALA A 91 -11.28 6.76 2.03
CA ALA A 91 -10.01 6.09 2.28
C ALA A 91 -9.26 5.67 1.00
N LEU A 92 -7.93 5.68 1.09
CA LEU A 92 -7.05 4.92 0.19
C LEU A 92 -6.65 3.62 0.86
N GLN A 93 -6.93 2.49 0.22
CA GLN A 93 -6.53 1.17 0.72
C GLN A 93 -5.42 0.61 -0.18
N PHE A 94 -4.26 0.35 0.41
CA PHE A 94 -3.11 -0.27 -0.24
C PHE A 94 -3.04 -1.74 0.12
N PHE A 95 -2.90 -2.60 -0.88
CA PHE A 95 -2.87 -4.06 -0.69
C PHE A 95 -1.53 -4.63 -1.13
N ILE A 96 -0.90 -5.42 -0.26
CA ILE A 96 0.39 -6.07 -0.51
C ILE A 96 0.22 -7.58 -0.29
N GLY A 97 0.45 -8.35 -1.35
CA GLY A 97 0.34 -9.81 -1.34
C GLY A 97 1.47 -10.50 -0.57
N GLY A 98 1.37 -11.83 -0.48
CA GLY A 98 2.44 -12.67 0.04
C GLY A 98 3.55 -12.89 -1.00
N ALA A 99 4.38 -13.92 -0.79
CA ALA A 99 5.44 -14.27 -1.74
C ALA A 99 4.92 -14.59 -3.15
N ASP A 100 3.72 -15.15 -3.25
CA ASP A 100 3.08 -15.55 -4.51
C ASP A 100 2.28 -14.42 -5.20
N GLY A 101 2.26 -13.22 -4.62
CA GLY A 101 1.50 -12.09 -5.16
C GLY A 101 -0.02 -12.30 -5.06
N PHE A 102 -0.77 -11.78 -6.04
CA PHE A 102 -2.23 -11.89 -6.10
C PHE A 102 -2.67 -12.70 -7.32
N GLU A 103 -3.77 -13.44 -7.17
CA GLU A 103 -4.46 -13.98 -8.34
C GLU A 103 -4.99 -12.88 -9.27
N LYS A 104 -4.89 -13.15 -10.59
CA LYS A 104 -5.38 -12.22 -11.62
C LYS A 104 -6.87 -11.94 -11.49
N SER A 105 -7.67 -12.98 -11.22
CA SER A 105 -9.12 -12.89 -10.98
C SER A 105 -9.42 -11.97 -9.79
N PHE A 106 -8.67 -12.12 -8.70
CA PHE A 106 -8.80 -11.30 -7.50
C PHE A 106 -8.52 -9.83 -7.78
N LEU A 107 -7.43 -9.53 -8.51
CA LEU A 107 -7.10 -8.17 -8.91
C LEU A 107 -8.17 -7.54 -9.82
N GLN A 108 -8.66 -8.29 -10.81
CA GLN A 108 -9.70 -7.83 -11.73
C GLN A 108 -11.00 -7.48 -11.01
N LYS A 109 -11.35 -8.25 -9.98
CA LYS A 109 -12.55 -8.04 -9.17
C LYS A 109 -12.43 -6.83 -8.25
N ASN A 110 -11.27 -6.63 -7.62
CA ASN A 110 -11.15 -5.78 -6.44
C ASN A 110 -10.35 -4.49 -6.65
N ALA A 111 -9.42 -4.44 -7.61
CA ALA A 111 -8.51 -3.31 -7.76
C ALA A 111 -9.16 -2.15 -8.52
N ASN A 112 -9.14 -0.95 -7.95
CA ASN A 112 -9.35 0.27 -8.75
C ASN A 112 -8.08 0.63 -9.53
N MET A 113 -6.91 0.31 -8.97
CA MET A 113 -5.62 0.52 -9.60
C MET A 113 -4.63 -0.56 -9.16
N LYS A 114 -3.75 -0.95 -10.10
CA LYS A 114 -2.52 -1.68 -9.81
C LYS A 114 -1.34 -0.73 -9.89
N LEU A 115 -0.48 -0.74 -8.88
CA LEU A 115 0.72 0.07 -8.78
C LEU A 115 1.95 -0.84 -8.81
N SER A 116 2.89 -0.54 -9.71
CA SER A 116 4.18 -1.22 -9.78
C SER A 116 5.26 -0.34 -9.16
N LEU A 117 6.08 -0.93 -8.28
CA LEU A 117 7.27 -0.29 -7.71
C LEU A 117 8.52 -0.48 -8.58
N GLY A 118 8.39 -1.16 -9.72
CA GLY A 118 9.49 -1.47 -10.63
C GLY A 118 9.24 -2.76 -11.41
N GLN A 119 10.07 -3.00 -12.42
CA GLN A 119 10.00 -4.24 -13.21
C GLN A 119 10.55 -5.46 -12.47
N MET A 120 11.41 -5.24 -11.47
CA MET A 120 11.97 -6.30 -10.65
C MET A 120 10.99 -6.77 -9.58
N THR A 121 11.04 -8.06 -9.26
CA THR A 121 10.31 -8.63 -8.14
C THR A 121 10.95 -8.22 -6.83
N TRP A 122 10.19 -7.52 -6.00
CA TRP A 122 10.63 -7.09 -4.67
C TRP A 122 10.04 -7.99 -3.58
N PRO A 123 10.80 -8.35 -2.54
CA PRO A 123 10.24 -9.01 -1.38
C PRO A 123 9.13 -8.17 -0.77
N HIS A 124 7.99 -8.78 -0.44
CA HIS A 124 6.80 -8.09 0.06
C HIS A 124 7.07 -7.18 1.29
N MET A 125 8.02 -7.55 2.16
CA MET A 125 8.44 -6.72 3.30
C MET A 125 9.14 -5.44 2.85
N LEU A 126 10.01 -5.52 1.83
CA LEU A 126 10.66 -4.34 1.25
C LEU A 126 9.65 -3.50 0.45
N ALA A 127 8.72 -4.14 -0.28
CA ALA A 127 7.62 -3.44 -0.95
C ALA A 127 6.77 -2.63 0.04
N ARG A 128 6.56 -3.16 1.25
CA ARG A 128 5.87 -2.46 2.34
C ARG A 128 6.65 -1.22 2.81
N VAL A 129 7.97 -1.32 2.99
CA VAL A 129 8.81 -0.16 3.30
C VAL A 129 8.68 0.90 2.21
N MET A 130 8.83 0.49 0.95
CA MET A 130 8.81 1.39 -0.20
C MET A 130 7.47 2.13 -0.35
N ILE A 131 6.33 1.43 -0.18
CA ILE A 131 5.04 2.12 -0.29
C ILE A 131 4.80 3.10 0.87
N ILE A 132 5.22 2.77 2.09
CA ILE A 132 5.08 3.67 3.24
C ILE A 132 5.93 4.93 3.05
N GLU A 133 7.15 4.78 2.54
CA GLU A 133 8.00 5.91 2.16
C GLU A 133 7.33 6.75 1.06
N GLN A 134 6.81 6.14 0.00
CA GLN A 134 6.16 6.88 -1.08
C GLN A 134 4.86 7.57 -0.63
N ILE A 135 4.11 6.98 0.31
CA ILE A 135 2.97 7.64 0.94
C ILE A 135 3.42 8.88 1.70
N TYR A 136 4.48 8.77 2.51
CA TYR A 136 5.07 9.92 3.19
C TYR A 136 5.52 11.00 2.18
N ARG A 137 6.24 10.60 1.13
CA ARG A 137 6.69 11.50 0.08
C ARG A 137 5.53 12.21 -0.62
N ALA A 138 4.47 11.48 -0.97
CA ALA A 138 3.27 12.06 -1.58
C ALA A 138 2.65 13.13 -0.69
N ILE A 139 2.54 12.88 0.62
CA ILE A 139 2.04 13.86 1.59
C ILE A 139 2.96 15.07 1.67
N GLN A 140 4.29 14.88 1.70
CA GLN A 140 5.25 16.00 1.70
C GLN A 140 5.17 16.86 0.42
N ILE A 141 5.00 16.23 -0.75
CA ILE A 141 4.79 16.92 -2.02
C ILE A 141 3.53 17.78 -1.96
N LEU A 142 2.41 17.21 -1.49
CA LEU A 142 1.15 17.94 -1.39
C LEU A 142 1.17 19.08 -0.37
N ALA A 143 2.02 18.96 0.67
CA ALA A 143 2.25 20.02 1.65
C ALA A 143 3.21 21.12 1.14
N GLY A 144 3.83 20.95 -0.04
CA GLY A 144 4.83 21.88 -0.57
C GLY A 144 6.16 21.85 0.18
N HIS A 145 6.47 20.76 0.90
CA HIS A 145 7.69 20.63 1.69
C HIS A 145 8.90 20.31 0.79
N PRO A 146 10.11 20.88 1.05
CA PRO A 146 11.32 20.66 0.24
C PRO A 146 11.94 19.25 0.35
N TYR A 147 11.19 18.28 0.90
CA TYR A 147 11.63 16.89 1.02
C TYR A 147 11.79 16.23 -0.36
N HIS A 148 10.95 16.62 -1.31
CA HIS A 148 11.10 16.22 -2.69
C HIS A 148 12.01 17.21 -3.43
N ARG A 149 13.07 16.67 -4.02
CA ARG A 149 13.90 17.35 -5.02
C ARG A 149 13.74 16.54 -6.30
N ASP A 150 13.31 17.19 -7.37
CA ASP A 150 13.23 16.60 -8.71
C ASP A 150 14.63 16.32 -9.29
#